data_AF-A0A225UBL7-F1
#
_entry.id   AF-A0A225UBL7-F1
#
_cell.length_a   1.000
_cell.length_b   1.000
_cell.length_c   1.000
_cell.angle_alpha   90.00
_cell.angle_beta   90.00
_cell.angle_gamma   90.00
#
_symmetry.space_group_name_H-M   'P 1'
#
loop_
_entity.id
_entity.type
_entity.pdbx_description
1 polymer ?
#
loop_
_entity_poly.entity_id
_entity_poly.type
_entity_poly.pdbx_seq_one_letter_code
_entity_poly.pdbx_strand_id
1 'polypeptide(L)'
;MQAHPTPSTSPVVQAQSAQRTDTEALAAATDPRRHQLIVRPIVKTTFSQREQSGKQLDDVALNGSTFKDILKKIWERFSPRVKGQAVKRDGAWAVEVPTIEAWSKVMQIDILFYYTKTNLAWDRWLTSTQGETVLLLVYEFGVAIGKDSDLKEFKNACITPTSTDRSGATAELCLQDVVSRLQAHWESTFQCSAAVGGCGETTLPGI
;
A
#
# COMPACT_ATOMS: atom_id res chain seq x y z
N MET A 1 25.29 -24.77 75.87
CA MET A 1 25.02 -25.31 74.51
C MET A 1 23.96 -24.42 73.89
N GLN A 2 24.37 -23.52 72.97
CA GLN A 2 23.99 -23.47 71.53
C GLN A 2 22.51 -23.04 71.30
N ALA A 3 22.06 -22.17 70.37
CA ALA A 3 22.61 -21.21 69.40
C ALA A 3 21.42 -20.31 68.90
N HIS A 4 21.69 -19.11 68.36
CA HIS A 4 20.77 -18.30 67.48
C HIS A 4 20.48 -19.02 66.12
N PRO A 5 19.66 -18.55 65.12
CA PRO A 5 18.89 -17.29 64.93
C PRO A 5 17.45 -17.43 64.32
N THR A 6 16.76 -16.29 64.11
CA THR A 6 15.56 -16.07 63.24
C THR A 6 15.80 -16.35 61.73
N PRO A 7 14.72 -16.54 60.93
CA PRO A 7 14.73 -16.05 59.56
C PRO A 7 13.55 -15.12 59.21
N SER A 8 13.93 -13.98 58.67
CA SER A 8 13.14 -13.02 57.90
C SER A 8 12.65 -13.66 56.59
N THR A 9 11.38 -13.46 56.23
CA THR A 9 10.82 -13.91 54.94
C THR A 9 10.56 -12.70 54.04
N SER A 10 11.39 -12.55 53.00
CA SER A 10 11.33 -11.47 52.01
C SER A 10 10.18 -11.65 51.00
N PRO A 11 9.47 -10.57 50.61
CA PRO A 11 8.54 -10.57 49.49
C PRO A 11 9.29 -10.17 48.19
N VAL A 12 9.99 -11.11 47.56
CA VAL A 12 10.77 -10.82 46.32
C VAL A 12 10.16 -11.42 45.05
N VAL A 13 9.11 -12.23 45.16
CA VAL A 13 8.58 -12.98 43.99
C VAL A 13 7.44 -12.24 43.27
N GLN A 14 6.65 -11.40 43.96
CA GLN A 14 5.49 -10.72 43.35
C GLN A 14 5.81 -9.39 42.64
N ALA A 15 6.98 -8.79 42.88
CA ALA A 15 7.39 -7.55 42.20
C ALA A 15 7.83 -7.78 40.74
N GLN A 16 8.29 -8.98 40.39
CA GLN A 16 8.88 -9.27 39.09
C GLN A 16 7.85 -9.36 37.95
N SER A 17 6.61 -9.77 38.26
CA SER A 17 5.53 -9.88 37.27
C SER A 17 4.88 -8.54 36.92
N ALA A 18 4.80 -7.60 37.87
CA ALA A 18 4.32 -6.24 37.60
C ALA A 18 5.39 -5.39 36.88
N GLN A 19 6.67 -5.54 37.27
CA GLN A 19 7.77 -4.82 36.63
C GLN A 19 8.02 -5.23 35.18
N ARG A 20 7.73 -6.47 34.77
CA ARG A 20 7.96 -6.91 33.39
C ARG A 20 6.99 -6.23 32.39
N THR A 21 5.74 -6.01 32.79
CA THR A 21 4.76 -5.24 32.00
C THR A 21 5.10 -3.75 31.92
N ASP A 22 5.58 -3.15 33.01
CA ASP A 22 5.93 -1.73 33.01
C ASP A 22 7.26 -1.45 32.31
N THR A 23 8.23 -2.37 32.40
CA THR A 23 9.54 -2.21 31.75
C THR A 23 9.47 -2.47 30.25
N GLU A 24 8.60 -3.35 29.78
CA GLU A 24 8.37 -3.57 28.34
C GLU A 24 7.55 -2.44 27.71
N ALA A 25 6.61 -1.85 28.47
CA ALA A 25 5.90 -0.63 28.06
C ALA A 25 6.79 0.63 28.06
N LEU A 26 7.76 0.72 28.99
CA LEU A 26 8.72 1.83 29.05
C LEU A 26 9.88 1.64 28.06
N ALA A 27 10.27 0.42 27.73
CA ALA A 27 11.24 0.14 26.68
C ALA A 27 10.69 0.42 25.26
N ALA A 28 9.37 0.30 25.07
CA ALA A 28 8.71 0.79 23.85
C ALA A 28 8.68 2.33 23.74
N ALA A 29 8.92 3.04 24.85
CA ALA A 29 8.93 4.51 24.91
C ALA A 29 10.31 5.13 24.64
N THR A 30 11.32 4.34 24.23
CA THR A 30 12.67 4.85 23.98
C THR A 30 13.14 4.61 22.54
N ASP A 31 12.28 4.90 21.57
CA ASP A 31 12.71 5.34 20.24
C ASP A 31 12.26 6.80 20.04
N PRO A 32 13.15 7.80 20.26
CA PRO A 32 12.76 9.21 20.41
C PRO A 32 12.22 9.89 19.14
N ARG A 33 11.92 9.15 18.05
CA ARG A 33 11.36 9.70 16.81
C ARG A 33 10.26 8.86 16.16
N ARG A 34 9.58 7.99 16.90
CA ARG A 34 8.48 7.22 16.30
C ARG A 34 7.21 8.06 16.20
N HIS A 35 6.96 8.61 15.02
CA HIS A 35 5.71 9.29 14.71
C HIS A 35 4.56 8.28 14.60
N GLN A 36 3.37 8.70 15.00
CA GLN A 36 2.11 8.00 14.78
C GLN A 36 1.16 8.90 14.01
N LEU A 37 0.53 8.36 12.97
CA LEU A 37 -0.55 9.00 12.23
C LEU A 37 -1.79 8.11 12.27
N ILE A 38 -2.91 8.64 12.75
CA ILE A 38 -4.20 7.95 12.69
C ILE A 38 -4.94 8.46 11.47
N VAL A 39 -5.28 7.56 10.54
CA VAL A 39 -5.99 7.91 9.30
C VAL A 39 -7.40 7.33 9.32
N ARG A 40 -8.37 8.11 8.87
CA ARG A 40 -9.73 7.67 8.54
C ARG A 40 -9.87 7.61 7.03
N PRO A 41 -9.89 6.41 6.42
CA PRO A 41 -9.91 6.28 4.98
C PRO A 41 -11.33 6.46 4.43
N ILE A 42 -11.46 7.19 3.32
CA ILE A 42 -12.69 7.29 2.53
C ILE A 42 -12.37 6.93 1.09
N VAL A 43 -12.97 5.86 0.60
CA VAL A 43 -12.83 5.44 -0.80
C VAL A 43 -13.83 6.20 -1.67
N LYS A 44 -13.33 6.87 -2.71
CA LYS A 44 -14.08 7.72 -3.63
C LYS A 44 -13.98 7.23 -5.06
N THR A 45 -15.07 7.32 -5.81
CA THR A 45 -15.15 6.98 -7.24
C THR A 45 -14.75 8.13 -8.14
N THR A 46 -14.95 9.38 -7.68
CA THR A 46 -14.59 10.61 -8.40
C THR A 46 -13.96 11.60 -7.44
N PHE A 47 -13.19 12.55 -7.99
CA PHE A 47 -12.56 13.61 -7.22
C PHE A 47 -13.59 14.50 -6.51
N SER A 48 -14.66 14.88 -7.22
CA SER A 48 -15.71 15.77 -6.71
C SER A 48 -16.74 15.09 -5.80
N GLN A 49 -16.69 13.77 -5.61
CA GLN A 49 -17.56 13.09 -4.67
C GLN A 49 -17.40 13.69 -3.26
N ARG A 50 -18.50 13.95 -2.56
CA ARG A 50 -18.45 14.42 -1.17
C ARG A 50 -17.91 13.31 -0.27
N GLU A 51 -17.10 13.66 0.73
CA GLU A 51 -16.54 12.71 1.71
C GLU A 51 -17.63 11.82 2.33
N GLN A 52 -18.73 12.42 2.77
CA GLN A 52 -19.89 11.72 3.37
C GLN A 52 -20.57 10.70 2.45
N SER A 53 -20.37 10.81 1.14
CA SER A 53 -20.93 9.90 0.14
C SER A 53 -19.92 8.84 -0.31
N GLY A 54 -18.65 8.96 0.09
CA GLY A 54 -17.63 7.94 -0.13
C GLY A 54 -17.77 6.77 0.84
N LYS A 55 -17.11 5.66 0.52
CA LYS A 55 -17.08 4.48 1.41
C LYS A 55 -16.04 4.70 2.49
N GLN A 56 -16.48 5.07 3.69
CA GLN A 56 -15.63 5.13 4.87
C GLN A 56 -15.15 3.73 5.27
N LEU A 57 -13.89 3.62 5.68
CA LEU A 57 -13.29 2.44 6.27
C LEU A 57 -12.92 2.71 7.74
N ASP A 58 -12.55 1.67 8.48
CA ASP A 58 -12.11 1.81 9.87
C ASP A 58 -10.85 2.66 9.99
N ASP A 59 -10.76 3.40 11.10
CA ASP A 59 -9.60 4.21 11.43
C ASP A 59 -8.37 3.30 11.66
N VAL A 60 -7.20 3.76 11.20
CA VAL A 60 -5.95 2.99 11.27
C VAL A 60 -4.81 3.84 11.79
N ALA A 61 -4.14 3.36 12.84
CA ALA A 61 -2.89 3.94 13.32
C ALA A 61 -1.68 3.38 12.54
N LEU A 62 -0.86 4.26 12.00
CA LEU A 62 0.36 3.95 11.26
C LEU A 62 1.56 4.61 11.94
N ASN A 63 2.56 3.81 12.29
CA ASN A 63 3.73 4.27 13.02
C ASN A 63 4.98 4.25 12.10
N GLY A 64 5.87 5.23 12.20
CA GLY A 64 7.13 5.26 11.45
C GLY A 64 8.11 6.31 11.95
N SER A 65 9.37 6.20 11.55
CA SER A 65 10.43 7.16 11.90
C SER A 65 10.36 8.47 11.09
N THR A 66 9.75 8.42 9.92
CA THR A 66 9.55 9.58 9.03
C THR A 66 8.18 9.48 8.35
N PHE A 67 7.73 10.57 7.75
CA PHE A 67 6.55 10.55 6.89
C PHE A 67 6.72 9.63 5.70
N LYS A 68 7.92 9.48 5.14
CA LYS A 68 8.16 8.54 4.04
C LYS A 68 7.87 7.10 4.46
N ASP A 69 8.24 6.73 5.69
CA ASP A 69 7.97 5.40 6.24
C ASP A 69 6.47 5.18 6.47
N ILE A 70 5.78 6.19 7.01
CA ILE A 70 4.32 6.15 7.21
C ILE A 70 3.61 6.10 5.85
N LEU A 71 4.04 6.89 4.87
CA LEU A 71 3.50 6.91 3.51
C LEU A 71 3.64 5.54 2.84
N LYS A 72 4.77 4.86 3.01
CA LYS A 72 4.94 3.48 2.52
C LYS A 72 3.90 2.54 3.11
N LYS A 73 3.60 2.66 4.40
CA LYS A 73 2.55 1.86 5.06
C LYS A 73 1.14 2.24 4.63
N ILE A 74 0.86 3.53 4.41
CA ILE A 74 -0.40 4.01 3.79
C ILE A 74 -0.55 3.34 2.43
N TRP A 75 0.48 3.42 1.60
CA TRP A 75 0.48 2.87 0.25
C TRP A 75 0.26 1.35 0.24
N GLU A 76 1.03 0.58 1.00
CA GLU A 76 0.89 -0.88 1.11
C GLU A 76 -0.52 -1.28 1.55
N ARG A 77 -1.12 -0.53 2.48
CA ARG A 77 -2.43 -0.85 3.04
C ARG A 77 -3.60 -0.47 2.13
N PHE A 78 -3.52 0.65 1.43
CA PHE A 78 -4.64 1.22 0.69
C PHE A 78 -4.52 1.11 -0.83
N SER A 79 -3.34 0.80 -1.39
CA SER A 79 -3.18 0.59 -2.83
C SER A 79 -4.08 -0.51 -3.41
N PRO A 80 -4.44 -1.61 -2.70
CA PRO A 80 -5.40 -2.58 -3.23
C PRO A 80 -6.83 -2.03 -3.43
N ARG A 81 -7.13 -0.84 -2.90
CA ARG A 81 -8.41 -0.14 -3.13
C ARG A 81 -8.39 0.70 -4.41
N VAL A 82 -7.21 0.97 -4.96
CA VAL A 82 -7.03 1.68 -6.22
C VAL A 82 -7.12 0.66 -7.36
N LYS A 83 -8.07 0.86 -8.28
CA LYS A 83 -8.33 -0.04 -9.42
C LYS A 83 -7.46 0.29 -10.64
N GLY A 84 -6.87 1.48 -10.65
CA GLY A 84 -5.96 1.97 -11.67
C GLY A 84 -5.81 3.48 -11.54
N GLN A 85 -4.92 4.08 -12.32
CA GLN A 85 -4.84 5.53 -12.44
C GLN A 85 -5.36 5.92 -13.82
N ALA A 86 -6.46 6.64 -13.86
CA ALA A 86 -6.96 7.24 -15.08
C ALA A 86 -6.05 8.40 -15.49
N VAL A 87 -5.61 8.38 -16.75
CA VAL A 87 -4.82 9.47 -17.34
C VAL A 87 -5.45 9.81 -18.69
N LYS A 88 -5.57 11.10 -18.98
CA LYS A 88 -5.99 11.59 -20.30
C LYS A 88 -4.77 12.11 -21.04
N ARG A 89 -4.32 11.41 -22.10
CA ARG A 89 -3.30 11.89 -23.05
C ARG A 89 -3.98 12.24 -24.36
N ASP A 90 -3.72 13.43 -24.89
CA ASP A 90 -4.18 13.83 -26.23
C ASP A 90 -5.70 13.60 -26.45
N GLY A 91 -6.49 13.78 -25.39
CA GLY A 91 -7.94 13.57 -25.41
C GLY A 91 -8.40 12.13 -25.21
N ALA A 92 -7.51 11.14 -25.26
CA ALA A 92 -7.83 9.73 -25.02
C ALA A 92 -7.58 9.32 -23.57
N TRP A 93 -8.51 8.53 -23.01
CA TRP A 93 -8.36 7.91 -21.70
C TRP A 93 -7.43 6.70 -21.76
N ALA A 94 -6.60 6.54 -20.73
CA ALA A 94 -5.75 5.38 -20.51
C ALA A 94 -5.74 5.00 -19.03
N VAL A 95 -5.37 3.75 -18.75
CA VAL A 95 -5.16 3.23 -17.38
C VAL A 95 -3.68 3.01 -17.16
N GLU A 96 -3.16 3.54 -16.06
CA GLU A 96 -1.81 3.27 -15.58
C GLU A 96 -1.85 2.48 -14.28
N VAL A 97 -0.77 1.75 -14.01
CA VAL A 97 -0.50 1.18 -12.70
C VAL A 97 0.13 2.26 -11.84
N PRO A 98 -0.55 2.76 -10.80
CA PRO A 98 0.01 3.80 -9.97
C PRO A 98 1.14 3.24 -9.10
N THR A 99 2.20 4.02 -8.92
CA THR A 99 3.31 3.70 -8.02
C THR A 99 3.28 4.61 -6.79
N ILE A 100 4.03 4.26 -5.75
CA ILE A 100 4.11 5.06 -4.53
C ILE A 100 4.67 6.47 -4.79
N GLU A 101 5.50 6.66 -5.80
CA GLU A 101 6.01 7.98 -6.21
C GLU A 101 4.89 8.89 -6.72
N ALA A 102 3.88 8.29 -7.37
CA ALA A 102 2.69 8.96 -7.87
C ALA A 102 1.49 8.88 -6.91
N TRP A 103 1.70 8.51 -5.63
CA TRP A 103 0.61 8.27 -4.67
C TRP A 103 -0.41 9.43 -4.62
N SER A 104 0.05 10.68 -4.74
CA SER A 104 -0.79 11.88 -4.69
C SER A 104 -1.80 12.00 -5.84
N LYS A 105 -1.62 11.21 -6.91
CA LYS A 105 -2.57 11.09 -8.02
C LYS A 105 -3.75 10.19 -7.68
N VAL A 106 -3.64 9.36 -6.65
CA VAL A 106 -4.65 8.36 -6.29
C VAL A 106 -5.06 8.40 -4.82
N MET A 107 -4.33 9.11 -3.98
CA MET A 107 -4.62 9.29 -2.57
C MET A 107 -4.30 10.71 -2.12
N GLN A 108 -5.05 11.23 -1.16
CA GLN A 108 -4.84 12.54 -0.56
C GLN A 108 -5.12 12.49 0.93
N ILE A 109 -4.31 13.16 1.74
CA ILE A 109 -4.68 13.43 3.14
C ILE A 109 -5.42 14.78 3.12
N ASP A 110 -6.64 14.83 3.64
CA ASP A 110 -7.62 15.90 3.38
C ASP A 110 -7.34 17.24 4.10
N ILE A 111 -6.11 17.41 4.58
CA ILE A 111 -5.60 18.66 5.18
C ILE A 111 -4.52 19.27 4.27
N LEU A 112 -4.28 18.68 3.09
CA LEU A 112 -3.16 18.98 2.19
C LEU A 112 -3.56 19.62 0.87
N PHE A 113 -4.80 20.09 0.77
CA PHE A 113 -5.07 21.09 -0.25
C PHE A 113 -4.23 22.31 0.14
N TYR A 114 -3.33 22.70 -0.77
CA TYR A 114 -2.25 23.69 -0.66
C TYR A 114 -0.90 23.15 -0.13
N TYR A 115 0.15 23.43 -0.90
CA TYR A 115 1.61 23.23 -0.73
C TYR A 115 2.22 21.81 -0.78
N THR A 116 3.11 21.63 -1.74
CA THR A 116 4.16 20.59 -1.79
C THR A 116 5.06 20.72 -0.57
N LYS A 117 4.70 20.08 0.55
CA LYS A 117 5.56 19.98 1.73
C LYS A 117 6.83 19.19 1.36
N THR A 118 7.99 19.72 1.77
CA THR A 118 9.24 18.95 1.82
C THR A 118 9.12 17.83 2.86
N ASN A 119 9.97 16.79 2.80
CA ASN A 119 9.97 15.71 3.80
C ASN A 119 10.11 16.24 5.24
N LEU A 120 10.93 17.27 5.45
CA LEU A 120 11.06 17.91 6.76
C LEU A 120 9.77 18.59 7.23
N ALA A 121 9.02 19.23 6.31
CA ALA A 121 7.73 19.83 6.63
C ALA A 121 6.67 18.76 6.94
N TRP A 122 6.77 17.58 6.32
CA TRP A 122 5.95 16.42 6.67
C TRP A 122 6.25 15.87 8.06
N ASP A 123 7.52 15.67 8.39
CA ASP A 123 7.92 15.14 9.69
C ASP A 123 7.49 16.09 10.83
N ARG A 124 7.62 17.41 10.61
CA ARG A 124 7.11 18.41 11.56
C ARG A 124 5.59 18.36 11.70
N TRP A 125 4.88 18.17 10.60
CA TRP A 125 3.42 18.06 10.61
C TRP A 125 2.93 16.80 11.32
N LEU A 126 3.66 15.68 11.21
CA LEU A 126 3.36 14.47 11.97
C LEU A 126 3.42 14.71 13.47
N THR A 127 4.41 15.48 13.95
CA THR A 127 4.47 15.86 15.36
C THR A 127 3.30 16.74 15.76
N SER A 128 2.89 17.70 14.92
CA SER A 128 1.78 18.60 15.26
C SER A 128 0.40 17.93 15.23
N THR A 129 0.25 16.82 14.50
CA THR A 129 -1.02 16.08 14.35
C THR A 129 -1.08 14.83 15.22
N GLN A 130 -0.18 14.72 16.21
CA GLN A 130 -0.13 13.58 17.10
C GLN A 130 -1.44 13.44 17.88
N GLY A 131 -2.05 12.26 17.80
CA GLY A 131 -3.32 11.95 18.45
C GLY A 131 -4.57 12.40 17.68
N GLU A 132 -4.41 13.15 16.58
CA GLU A 132 -5.52 13.51 15.71
C GLU A 132 -5.79 12.41 14.66
N THR A 133 -7.06 12.28 14.28
CA THR A 133 -7.46 11.43 13.16
C THR A 133 -7.58 12.29 11.90
N VAL A 134 -6.72 12.06 10.93
CA VAL A 134 -6.74 12.77 9.64
C VAL A 134 -7.55 11.98 8.61
N LEU A 135 -8.26 12.66 7.73
CA LEU A 135 -8.94 12.00 6.61
C LEU A 135 -7.94 11.60 5.53
N LEU A 136 -8.06 10.37 5.03
CA LEU A 136 -7.33 9.86 3.87
C LEU A 136 -8.34 9.56 2.76
N LEU A 137 -8.34 10.38 1.71
CA LEU A 137 -9.12 10.15 0.51
C LEU A 137 -8.39 9.18 -0.40
N VAL A 138 -9.04 8.08 -0.79
CA VAL A 138 -8.50 7.07 -1.71
C VAL A 138 -9.39 7.00 -2.94
N TYR A 139 -8.84 7.33 -4.11
CA TYR A 139 -9.59 7.41 -5.36
C TYR A 139 -9.44 6.12 -6.16
N GLU A 140 -10.55 5.46 -6.49
CA GLU A 140 -10.52 4.18 -7.23
C GLU A 140 -9.78 4.28 -8.57
N PHE A 141 -9.92 5.40 -9.28
CA PHE A 141 -9.29 5.66 -10.58
C PHE A 141 -8.39 6.90 -10.59
N GLY A 142 -8.04 7.42 -9.41
CA GLY A 142 -7.26 8.64 -9.28
C GLY A 142 -8.06 9.95 -9.44
N VAL A 143 -7.35 11.05 -9.19
CA VAL A 143 -7.92 12.41 -9.13
C VAL A 143 -8.29 12.99 -10.50
N ALA A 144 -7.83 12.38 -11.60
CA ALA A 144 -8.16 12.83 -12.96
C ALA A 144 -9.63 12.63 -13.32
N ILE A 145 -10.31 11.68 -12.64
CA ILE A 145 -11.76 11.49 -12.76
C ILE A 145 -12.45 12.57 -11.92
N GLY A 146 -12.73 13.71 -12.53
CA GLY A 146 -13.32 14.86 -11.85
C GLY A 146 -14.74 14.59 -11.36
N LYS A 147 -15.60 14.14 -12.27
CA LYS A 147 -17.05 13.98 -12.09
C LYS A 147 -17.55 12.66 -12.69
N ASP A 148 -18.81 12.34 -12.44
CA ASP A 148 -19.42 11.08 -12.89
C ASP A 148 -19.45 10.93 -14.42
N SER A 149 -19.53 12.04 -15.18
CA SER A 149 -19.45 11.97 -16.64
C SER A 149 -18.08 11.48 -17.12
N ASP A 150 -17.01 11.93 -16.46
CA ASP A 150 -15.64 11.54 -16.81
C ASP A 150 -15.42 10.07 -16.45
N LEU A 151 -15.96 9.63 -15.31
CA LEU A 151 -15.93 8.21 -14.91
C LEU A 151 -16.64 7.32 -15.92
N LYS A 152 -17.79 7.76 -16.44
CA LYS A 152 -18.55 7.01 -17.46
C LYS A 152 -17.78 6.95 -18.78
N GLU A 153 -17.24 8.07 -19.25
CA GLU A 153 -16.40 8.14 -20.46
C GLU A 153 -15.17 7.23 -20.32
N PHE A 154 -14.46 7.32 -19.21
CA PHE A 154 -13.30 6.49 -18.89
C PHE A 154 -13.65 4.99 -18.84
N LYS A 155 -14.72 4.61 -18.13
CA LYS A 155 -15.12 3.20 -18.05
C LYS A 155 -15.47 2.64 -19.42
N ASN A 156 -16.20 3.39 -20.23
CA ASN A 156 -16.54 2.99 -21.59
C ASN A 156 -15.30 2.85 -22.48
N ALA A 157 -14.30 3.72 -22.33
CA ALA A 157 -13.09 3.70 -23.14
C ALA A 157 -12.09 2.62 -22.70
N CYS A 158 -11.98 2.33 -21.40
CA CYS A 158 -10.86 1.59 -20.84
C CYS A 158 -11.21 0.33 -20.05
N ILE A 159 -12.46 0.19 -19.59
CA ILE A 159 -12.87 -0.88 -18.66
C ILE A 159 -13.90 -1.81 -19.30
N THR A 160 -14.84 -1.25 -20.07
CA THR A 160 -15.88 -2.02 -20.75
C THR A 160 -15.25 -2.81 -21.90
N PRO A 161 -15.49 -4.13 -22.01
CA PRO A 161 -15.01 -4.93 -23.12
C PRO A 161 -15.51 -4.43 -24.47
N THR A 162 -14.64 -4.42 -25.47
CA THR A 162 -14.94 -3.94 -26.84
C THR A 162 -16.07 -4.72 -27.51
N SER A 163 -16.27 -5.99 -27.14
CA SER A 163 -17.38 -6.82 -27.59
C SER A 163 -17.98 -7.56 -26.40
N THR A 164 -19.29 -7.42 -26.22
CA THR A 164 -20.09 -8.20 -25.29
C THR A 164 -21.06 -9.06 -26.08
N ASP A 165 -21.23 -10.32 -25.67
CA ASP A 165 -22.22 -11.20 -26.29
C ASP A 165 -23.65 -10.75 -25.95
N ARG A 166 -24.66 -11.45 -26.49
CA ARG A 166 -26.08 -11.12 -26.26
C ARG A 166 -26.50 -11.12 -24.78
N SER A 167 -25.69 -11.69 -23.90
CA SER A 167 -25.91 -11.80 -22.46
C SER A 167 -25.10 -10.76 -21.66
N GLY A 168 -24.28 -9.94 -22.32
CA GLY A 168 -23.44 -8.93 -21.67
C GLY A 168 -22.12 -9.48 -21.12
N ALA A 169 -21.78 -10.75 -21.38
CA ALA A 169 -20.47 -11.30 -21.04
C ALA A 169 -19.42 -10.81 -22.05
N THR A 170 -18.16 -10.68 -21.62
CA THR A 170 -17.05 -10.43 -22.55
C THR A 170 -17.08 -11.48 -23.64
N ALA A 171 -17.20 -11.07 -24.90
CA ALA A 171 -17.20 -12.00 -26.02
C ALA A 171 -15.87 -12.77 -26.04
N GLU A 172 -15.93 -14.08 -26.33
CA GLU A 172 -14.77 -14.97 -26.42
C GLU A 172 -13.63 -14.37 -27.26
N LEU A 173 -13.98 -13.69 -28.36
CA LEU A 173 -13.03 -13.00 -29.24
C LEU A 173 -12.18 -11.94 -28.51
N CYS A 174 -12.74 -11.24 -27.53
CA CYS A 174 -11.98 -10.28 -26.72
C CYS A 174 -11.03 -10.97 -25.73
N LEU A 175 -11.38 -12.15 -25.19
CA LEU A 175 -10.48 -12.91 -24.33
C LEU A 175 -9.31 -13.50 -25.14
N GLN A 176 -9.59 -14.03 -26.33
CA GLN A 176 -8.58 -14.55 -27.24
C GLN A 176 -7.57 -13.48 -27.69
N ASP A 177 -8.01 -12.23 -27.91
CA ASP A 177 -7.13 -11.10 -28.19
C ASP A 177 -6.18 -10.80 -27.01
N VAL A 178 -6.71 -10.77 -25.79
CA VAL A 178 -5.89 -10.57 -24.57
C VAL A 178 -4.87 -11.70 -24.40
N VAL A 179 -5.28 -12.95 -24.60
CA VAL A 179 -4.39 -14.12 -24.54
C VAL A 179 -3.29 -14.01 -25.60
N SER A 180 -3.63 -13.65 -26.84
CA SER A 180 -2.67 -13.49 -27.93
C SER A 180 -1.64 -12.40 -27.63
N ARG A 181 -2.08 -11.27 -27.06
CA ARG A 181 -1.20 -10.17 -26.66
C ARG A 181 -0.27 -10.55 -25.51
N LEU A 182 -0.79 -11.30 -24.52
CA LEU A 182 0.01 -11.81 -23.42
C LEU A 182 1.06 -12.81 -23.90
N GLN A 183 0.68 -13.72 -24.80
CA GLN A 183 1.60 -14.69 -25.40
C GLN A 183 2.71 -14.00 -26.18
N ALA A 184 2.39 -13.04 -27.05
CA ALA A 184 3.39 -12.28 -27.79
C ALA A 184 4.35 -11.50 -26.87
N HIS A 185 3.82 -10.93 -25.77
CA HIS A 185 4.65 -10.25 -24.79
C HIS A 185 5.61 -11.22 -24.07
N TRP A 186 5.14 -12.39 -23.66
CA TRP A 186 5.98 -13.42 -23.05
C TRP A 186 7.04 -13.96 -24.00
N GLU A 187 6.68 -14.26 -25.25
CA GLU A 187 7.64 -14.71 -26.27
C GLU A 187 8.75 -13.68 -26.52
N SER A 188 8.41 -12.38 -26.47
CA SER A 188 9.41 -11.32 -26.64
C SER A 188 10.34 -11.11 -25.44
N THR A 189 9.93 -11.54 -24.25
CA THR A 189 10.67 -11.28 -22.99
C THR A 189 11.42 -12.52 -22.50
N PHE A 190 11.03 -13.70 -22.95
CA PHE A 190 11.62 -14.97 -22.53
C PHE A 190 12.92 -15.26 -23.28
N GLN A 191 14.06 -15.08 -22.62
CA GLN A 191 15.35 -15.60 -23.09
C GLN A 191 15.66 -16.92 -22.38
N CYS A 192 15.47 -18.04 -23.07
CA CYS A 192 16.00 -19.32 -22.60
C CYS A 192 17.50 -19.33 -22.88
N SER A 193 18.36 -19.10 -21.87
CA SER A 193 19.77 -19.46 -22.04
C SER A 193 19.85 -20.98 -22.08
N ALA A 194 20.19 -21.52 -23.26
CA ALA A 194 20.53 -22.93 -23.37
C ALA A 194 21.77 -23.15 -22.49
N ALA A 195 21.61 -23.87 -21.38
CA ALA A 195 22.76 -24.42 -20.68
C ALA A 195 23.44 -25.38 -21.65
N VAL A 196 24.57 -24.95 -22.23
CA VAL A 196 25.48 -25.84 -22.95
C VAL A 196 26.01 -26.82 -21.91
N GLY A 197 25.31 -27.96 -21.79
CA GLY A 197 25.80 -29.10 -21.06
C GLY A 197 27.05 -29.62 -21.76
N GLY A 198 28.22 -29.23 -21.25
CA GLY A 198 29.46 -29.88 -21.58
C GLY A 198 29.41 -31.33 -21.09
N CYS A 199 29.07 -32.26 -21.99
CA CYS A 199 29.35 -33.68 -21.78
C CYS A 199 30.87 -33.85 -21.78
N GLY A 200 31.44 -33.94 -20.58
CA GLY A 200 32.81 -34.40 -20.39
C GLY A 200 32.91 -35.87 -20.80
N GLU A 201 33.42 -36.12 -21.99
CA GLU A 201 33.84 -37.45 -22.42
C GLU A 201 35.16 -37.78 -21.71
N THR A 202 35.09 -38.55 -20.63
CA THR A 202 36.27 -39.13 -19.98
C THR A 202 36.43 -40.56 -20.49
N THR A 203 37.09 -40.72 -21.64
CA THR A 203 37.51 -42.03 -22.13
C THR A 203 38.86 -42.39 -21.49
N LEU A 204 38.84 -43.34 -20.55
CA LEU A 204 40.05 -44.00 -20.03
C LEU A 204 40.53 -45.09 -21.01
N PRO A 205 41.85 -45.33 -21.11
CA PRO A 205 42.43 -46.20 -22.12
C PRO A 205 42.35 -47.67 -21.73
N GLY A 206 42.07 -48.54 -22.71
CA GLY A 206 42.14 -49.99 -22.59
C GLY A 206 43.33 -50.56 -23.38
N ILE A 207 44.25 -51.18 -22.63
CA ILE A 207 45.31 -52.17 -22.99
C ILE A 207 46.33 -51.75 -24.04
#